data_AF-A0A191UX01-F1
#
_entry.id   AF-A0A191UX01-F1
#
_cell.length_a   1.000
_cell.length_b   1.000
_cell.length_c   1.000
_cell.angle_alpha   90.00
_cell.angle_beta   90.00
_cell.angle_gamma   90.00
#
_symmetry.space_group_name_H-M   'P 1'
#
loop_
_entity.id
_entity.type
_entity.pdbx_description
1 polymer ?
#
loop_
_entity_poly.entity_id
_entity_poly.type
_entity_poly.pdbx_seq_one_letter_code
_entity_poly.pdbx_strand_id
1 'polypeptide(L)'
;MNVRRRGSAAVLAAAAVIGAAAPAVAADPSPSASASTPAALFGKGDPQFDGVWRQSLALLAQEAVGVIPSPKAVDWLTGQQCANGAFAPFRADPAQACDAKTMVDTNQTAAAVQALWAVGGRGDVVEDALTWLKSVQNKDGGWGYSAGGPSDANSTSLVIGALAATDTDPAKVTKGGKSPYDALLTFALPCTKDGGAFAFQPDKDGKLLPNADATAAGVLASLGKGLVTEPGAKAAAPSCAGDGKPDRERAAANGAAYLTSAMAEGGHLTSALGGSPDQPDYGNTADAVVALAARGGAEQAAEPLAWLKKNGGDWAEQKGPAAYAQLVFAAHATGSDPRDFGGTDLVEGLNATGPAPQGMKVGDSAAASDRAADENENSKDDDSGFGVWWFVGVCLVFGIGIGFLLSGRNKKRQP
;
A
#
# COMPACT_ATOMS: atom_id res chain seq x y z
N MET A 1 1.74 -82.18 -36.85
CA MET A 1 1.37 -80.83 -37.34
C MET A 1 1.10 -79.92 -36.15
N ASN A 2 1.89 -78.85 -36.05
CA ASN A 2 1.76 -77.58 -35.29
C ASN A 2 1.23 -77.53 -33.85
N VAL A 3 2.19 -77.52 -32.92
CA VAL A 3 2.51 -76.53 -31.85
C VAL A 3 1.36 -75.76 -31.16
N ARG A 4 1.29 -75.88 -29.82
CA ARG A 4 1.47 -74.75 -28.87
C ARG A 4 1.59 -75.25 -27.42
N ARG A 5 2.75 -74.97 -26.80
CA ARG A 5 2.98 -75.07 -25.35
C ARG A 5 2.67 -73.71 -24.72
N ARG A 6 1.95 -73.69 -23.60
CA ARG A 6 2.03 -72.64 -22.59
C ARG A 6 2.19 -73.32 -21.24
N GLY A 7 3.35 -73.10 -20.63
CA GLY A 7 3.73 -73.60 -19.32
C GLY A 7 3.64 -72.49 -18.28
N SER A 8 3.08 -72.93 -17.15
CA SER A 8 2.95 -72.42 -15.80
C SER A 8 3.87 -71.30 -15.29
N ALA A 9 3.26 -70.50 -14.41
CA ALA A 9 3.86 -69.55 -13.50
C ALA A 9 4.61 -70.22 -12.34
N ALA A 10 5.69 -69.57 -11.85
CA ALA A 10 5.87 -69.18 -10.45
C ALA A 10 7.18 -68.40 -10.23
N VAL A 11 7.01 -67.19 -9.68
CA VAL A 11 7.86 -66.40 -8.76
C VAL A 11 9.26 -65.94 -9.20
N LEU A 12 9.46 -64.62 -9.25
CA LEU A 12 10.66 -63.91 -8.77
C LEU A 12 10.33 -62.45 -8.43
N ALA A 13 10.94 -61.96 -7.36
CA ALA A 13 10.74 -60.66 -6.72
C ALA A 13 11.09 -59.48 -7.63
N ALA A 14 10.35 -58.37 -7.52
CA ALA A 14 10.69 -57.10 -8.14
C ALA A 14 10.98 -56.05 -7.07
N ALA A 15 12.26 -55.65 -6.98
CA ALA A 15 12.68 -54.41 -6.38
C ALA A 15 12.15 -53.25 -7.24
N ALA A 16 11.40 -52.32 -6.62
CA ALA A 16 11.01 -51.08 -7.26
C ALA A 16 12.14 -50.05 -7.10
N VAL A 17 12.93 -49.88 -8.16
CA VAL A 17 13.80 -48.72 -8.34
C VAL A 17 12.92 -47.55 -8.76
N ILE A 18 12.86 -46.52 -7.92
CA ILE A 18 12.26 -45.22 -8.25
C ILE A 18 13.21 -44.53 -9.22
N GLY A 19 12.95 -44.68 -10.52
CA GLY A 19 13.57 -43.88 -11.57
C GLY A 19 12.91 -42.50 -11.62
N ALA A 20 13.72 -41.46 -11.49
CA ALA A 20 13.33 -40.08 -11.68
C ALA A 20 12.71 -39.88 -13.07
N ALA A 21 11.44 -39.52 -13.13
CA ALA A 21 10.83 -38.96 -14.32
C ALA A 21 11.13 -37.45 -14.34
N ALA A 22 12.02 -37.05 -15.24
CA ALA A 22 12.13 -35.64 -15.64
C ALA A 22 10.75 -35.18 -16.17
N PRO A 23 10.28 -33.96 -15.83
CA PRO A 23 9.07 -33.44 -16.42
C PRO A 23 9.29 -33.27 -17.93
N ALA A 24 8.42 -33.89 -18.72
CA ALA A 24 8.36 -33.68 -20.15
C ALA A 24 8.09 -32.19 -20.42
N VAL A 25 8.98 -31.57 -21.19
CA VAL A 25 8.78 -30.23 -21.76
C VAL A 25 7.57 -30.32 -22.68
N ALA A 26 6.42 -29.84 -22.22
CA ALA A 26 5.29 -29.59 -23.09
C ALA A 26 5.71 -28.48 -24.06
N ALA A 27 5.59 -28.75 -25.36
CA ALA A 27 5.79 -27.74 -26.38
C ALA A 27 4.81 -26.58 -26.13
N ASP A 28 5.33 -25.36 -26.09
CA ASP A 28 4.55 -24.15 -25.86
C ASP A 28 3.38 -24.05 -26.85
N PRO A 29 2.14 -23.81 -26.40
CA PRO A 29 1.11 -23.35 -27.31
C PRO A 29 1.57 -22.00 -27.88
N SER A 30 1.51 -21.86 -29.20
CA SER A 30 1.84 -20.61 -29.91
C SER A 30 1.21 -19.40 -29.22
N PRO A 31 1.92 -18.25 -29.15
CA PRO A 31 1.40 -17.07 -28.47
C PRO A 31 0.10 -16.66 -29.14
N SER A 32 -1.00 -16.87 -28.43
CA SER A 32 -2.27 -16.24 -28.76
C SER A 32 -2.02 -14.73 -28.69
N ALA A 33 -2.52 -14.01 -29.70
CA ALA A 33 -2.24 -12.59 -29.93
C ALA A 33 -2.14 -11.78 -28.63
N SER A 34 -1.01 -11.13 -28.41
CA SER A 34 -0.79 -10.18 -27.31
C SER A 34 -1.96 -9.19 -27.29
N ALA A 35 -2.82 -9.30 -26.27
CA ALA A 35 -3.75 -8.23 -25.97
C ALA A 35 -2.90 -6.98 -25.73
N SER A 36 -3.06 -5.95 -26.56
CA SER A 36 -2.40 -4.67 -26.34
C SER A 36 -2.69 -4.22 -24.92
N THR A 37 -1.66 -3.92 -24.13
CA THR A 37 -1.82 -3.39 -22.77
C THR A 37 -2.81 -2.22 -22.80
N PRO A 38 -3.88 -2.22 -21.98
CA PRO A 38 -4.86 -1.16 -22.01
C PRO A 38 -4.20 0.20 -21.82
N ALA A 39 -4.51 1.17 -22.68
CA ALA A 39 -3.85 2.48 -22.70
C ALA A 39 -3.97 3.28 -21.38
N ALA A 40 -4.81 2.82 -20.45
CA ALA A 40 -5.07 3.44 -19.16
C ALA A 40 -4.38 2.75 -17.96
N LEU A 41 -3.68 1.64 -18.20
CA LEU A 41 -2.99 0.85 -17.19
C LEU A 41 -1.52 1.28 -17.06
N PHE A 42 -1.05 1.42 -15.82
CA PHE A 42 0.38 1.61 -15.55
C PHE A 42 1.17 0.33 -15.85
N GLY A 43 2.31 0.49 -16.53
CA GLY A 43 3.24 -0.58 -16.91
C GLY A 43 2.84 -1.31 -18.20
N LYS A 44 3.84 -1.90 -18.87
CA LYS A 44 3.68 -2.64 -20.14
C LYS A 44 3.68 -4.17 -19.99
N GLY A 45 4.08 -4.67 -18.82
CA GLY A 45 4.10 -6.11 -18.53
C GLY A 45 2.70 -6.72 -18.53
N ASP A 46 2.64 -8.04 -18.68
CA ASP A 46 1.39 -8.81 -18.63
C ASP A 46 0.65 -8.53 -17.31
N PRO A 47 -0.59 -7.99 -17.34
CA PRO A 47 -1.34 -7.66 -16.13
C PRO A 47 -2.08 -8.83 -15.49
N GLN A 48 -2.03 -10.04 -16.05
CA GLN A 48 -2.89 -11.16 -15.66
C GLN A 48 -2.96 -11.40 -14.15
N PHE A 49 -1.88 -11.12 -13.41
CA PHE A 49 -1.79 -11.36 -11.97
C PHE A 49 -1.64 -10.11 -11.10
N ASP A 50 -1.35 -8.94 -11.67
CA ASP A 50 -0.99 -7.74 -10.91
C ASP A 50 -1.63 -6.45 -11.42
N GLY A 51 -2.51 -6.50 -12.43
CA GLY A 51 -3.08 -5.31 -13.07
C GLY A 51 -3.76 -4.36 -12.08
N VAL A 52 -4.66 -4.86 -11.24
CA VAL A 52 -5.31 -4.08 -10.17
C VAL A 52 -4.31 -3.67 -9.09
N TRP A 53 -3.38 -4.55 -8.71
CA TRP A 53 -2.35 -4.26 -7.71
C TRP A 53 -1.52 -3.03 -8.11
N ARG A 54 -0.86 -3.12 -9.27
CA ARG A 54 0.08 -2.10 -9.74
C ARG A 54 -0.61 -0.79 -10.07
N GLN A 55 -1.85 -0.85 -10.55
CA GLN A 55 -2.67 0.33 -10.78
C GLN A 55 -2.99 1.02 -9.46
N SER A 56 -3.45 0.27 -8.45
CA SER A 56 -3.81 0.80 -7.14
C SER A 56 -2.60 1.47 -6.48
N LEU A 57 -1.45 0.79 -6.49
CA LEU A 57 -0.20 1.33 -5.94
C LEU A 57 0.25 2.60 -6.68
N ALA A 58 0.18 2.62 -8.01
CA ALA A 58 0.56 3.81 -8.80
C ALA A 58 -0.31 5.03 -8.48
N LEU A 59 -1.64 4.84 -8.43
CA LEU A 59 -2.58 5.91 -8.08
C LEU A 59 -2.37 6.40 -6.65
N LEU A 60 -2.17 5.47 -5.71
CA LEU A 60 -1.94 5.79 -4.32
C LEU A 60 -0.60 6.53 -4.11
N ALA A 61 0.44 6.18 -4.87
CA ALA A 61 1.73 6.86 -4.85
C ALA A 61 1.65 8.27 -5.43
N GLN A 62 0.90 8.47 -6.52
CA GLN A 62 0.62 9.80 -7.07
C GLN A 62 -0.09 10.68 -6.03
N GLU A 63 -1.14 10.16 -5.40
CA GLU A 63 -1.90 10.86 -4.36
C GLU A 63 -1.03 11.24 -3.14
N ALA A 64 -0.18 10.32 -2.67
CA ALA A 64 0.72 10.54 -1.54
C ALA A 64 1.71 11.70 -1.75
N VAL A 65 2.01 12.05 -3.01
CA VAL A 65 2.96 13.11 -3.37
C VAL A 65 2.29 14.32 -4.03
N GLY A 66 0.96 14.40 -3.97
CA GLY A 66 0.17 15.51 -4.47
C GLY A 66 0.02 15.56 -6.00
N VAL A 67 0.37 14.50 -6.73
CA VAL A 67 0.06 14.37 -8.16
C VAL A 67 -1.42 14.01 -8.30
N ILE A 68 -2.14 14.72 -9.17
CA ILE A 68 -3.55 14.42 -9.48
C ILE A 68 -3.57 13.35 -10.59
N PRO A 69 -4.06 12.12 -10.31
CA PRO A 69 -4.01 11.03 -11.27
C PRO A 69 -4.84 11.28 -12.53
N SER A 70 -4.52 10.56 -13.60
CA SER A 70 -5.30 10.59 -14.83
C SER A 70 -6.71 10.01 -14.60
N PRO A 71 -7.80 10.69 -14.99
CA PRO A 71 -9.16 10.14 -14.87
C PRO A 71 -9.31 8.80 -15.59
N LYS A 72 -8.64 8.63 -16.73
CA LYS A 72 -8.64 7.35 -17.46
C LYS A 72 -8.05 6.21 -16.65
N ALA A 73 -6.99 6.48 -15.88
CA ALA A 73 -6.36 5.49 -15.01
C ALA A 73 -7.28 5.11 -13.83
N VAL A 74 -7.96 6.10 -13.25
CA VAL A 74 -8.95 5.89 -12.18
C VAL A 74 -10.17 5.13 -12.70
N ASP A 75 -10.68 5.49 -13.87
CA ASP A 75 -11.80 4.81 -14.53
C ASP A 75 -11.45 3.38 -14.92
N TRP A 76 -10.21 3.15 -15.36
CA TRP A 76 -9.72 1.79 -15.63
C TRP A 76 -9.76 0.95 -14.36
N LEU A 77 -9.23 1.45 -13.23
CA LEU A 77 -9.28 0.73 -11.96
C LEU A 77 -10.74 0.47 -11.56
N THR A 78 -11.58 1.50 -11.57
CA THR A 78 -13.00 1.42 -11.23
C THR A 78 -13.71 0.34 -12.05
N GLY A 79 -13.47 0.28 -13.36
CA GLY A 79 -14.08 -0.70 -14.25
C GLY A 79 -13.69 -2.15 -13.95
N GLN A 80 -12.58 -2.41 -13.27
CA GLN A 80 -12.17 -3.76 -12.90
C GLN A 80 -13.09 -4.41 -11.86
N GLN A 81 -13.89 -3.62 -11.12
CA GLN A 81 -14.77 -4.16 -10.08
C GLN A 81 -15.83 -5.12 -10.66
N CYS A 82 -15.98 -6.26 -10.01
CA CYS A 82 -17.06 -7.20 -10.26
C CYS A 82 -18.37 -6.73 -9.61
N ALA A 83 -19.51 -7.21 -10.09
CA ALA A 83 -20.84 -6.82 -9.57
C ALA A 83 -21.07 -7.18 -8.08
N ASN A 84 -20.24 -8.05 -7.50
CA ASN A 84 -20.28 -8.38 -6.08
C ASN A 84 -19.38 -7.46 -5.22
N GLY A 85 -18.75 -6.44 -5.81
CA GLY A 85 -17.84 -5.49 -5.16
C GLY A 85 -16.35 -5.89 -5.19
N ALA A 86 -16.04 -7.15 -5.48
CA ALA A 86 -14.67 -7.66 -5.47
C ALA A 86 -13.87 -7.22 -6.70
N PHE A 87 -12.54 -7.24 -6.57
CA PHE A 87 -11.63 -7.03 -7.70
C PHE A 87 -10.90 -8.33 -8.04
N ALA A 88 -10.88 -8.64 -9.34
CA ALA A 88 -9.96 -9.63 -9.91
C ALA A 88 -8.58 -9.00 -10.12
N PRO A 89 -7.49 -9.78 -10.21
CA PRO A 89 -6.19 -9.23 -10.56
C PRO A 89 -6.19 -8.46 -11.88
N PHE A 90 -6.95 -8.94 -12.86
CA PHE A 90 -7.16 -8.27 -14.13
C PHE A 90 -8.35 -8.86 -14.89
N ARG A 91 -9.14 -8.00 -15.51
CA ARG A 91 -10.20 -8.32 -16.47
C ARG A 91 -9.89 -7.61 -17.78
N ALA A 92 -9.61 -8.41 -18.81
CA ALA A 92 -9.33 -7.92 -20.16
C ALA A 92 -10.52 -7.20 -20.80
N ASP A 93 -11.74 -7.66 -20.51
CA ASP A 93 -12.99 -7.05 -20.95
C ASP A 93 -13.91 -6.78 -19.74
N PRO A 94 -13.84 -5.57 -19.14
CA PRO A 94 -14.70 -5.18 -18.03
C PRO A 94 -16.20 -5.14 -18.35
N ALA A 95 -16.61 -5.16 -19.62
CA ALA A 95 -18.02 -5.22 -19.99
C ALA A 95 -18.61 -6.63 -19.79
N GLN A 96 -17.77 -7.67 -19.79
CA GLN A 96 -18.20 -9.02 -19.46
C GLN A 96 -18.37 -9.16 -17.95
N ALA A 97 -19.55 -9.63 -17.54
CA ALA A 97 -19.84 -9.90 -16.15
C ALA A 97 -18.86 -10.93 -15.58
N CYS A 98 -18.41 -10.70 -14.35
CA CYS A 98 -17.65 -11.71 -13.62
C CYS A 98 -18.50 -12.95 -13.39
N ASP A 99 -17.94 -14.11 -13.70
CA ASP A 99 -18.57 -15.42 -13.53
C ASP A 99 -17.86 -16.22 -12.42
N ALA A 100 -18.30 -17.47 -12.21
CA ALA A 100 -17.71 -18.35 -11.21
C ALA A 100 -16.23 -18.73 -11.49
N LYS A 101 -15.71 -18.45 -12.68
CA LYS A 101 -14.30 -18.69 -13.04
C LYS A 101 -13.44 -17.44 -12.86
N THR A 102 -14.07 -16.29 -12.66
CA THR A 102 -13.37 -15.04 -12.44
C THR A 102 -12.74 -15.08 -11.06
N MET A 103 -11.41 -15.21 -11.03
CA MET A 103 -10.66 -15.21 -9.79
C MET A 103 -10.63 -13.80 -9.22
N VAL A 104 -11.27 -13.62 -8.06
CA VAL A 104 -11.21 -12.40 -7.25
C VAL A 104 -10.52 -12.70 -5.93
N ASP A 105 -9.82 -11.72 -5.38
CA ASP A 105 -9.06 -11.91 -4.15
C ASP A 105 -9.12 -10.68 -3.22
N THR A 106 -8.77 -10.91 -1.95
CA THR A 106 -8.88 -9.91 -0.89
C THR A 106 -7.82 -8.81 -1.02
N ASN A 107 -6.65 -9.14 -1.57
CA ASN A 107 -5.51 -8.23 -1.65
C ASN A 107 -5.72 -7.17 -2.72
N GLN A 108 -6.15 -7.58 -3.92
CA GLN A 108 -6.49 -6.67 -5.01
C GLN A 108 -7.65 -5.77 -4.62
N THR A 109 -8.65 -6.33 -3.95
CA THR A 109 -9.80 -5.56 -3.47
C THR A 109 -9.39 -4.53 -2.41
N ALA A 110 -8.56 -4.91 -1.44
CA ALA A 110 -8.09 -4.01 -0.38
C ALA A 110 -7.17 -2.89 -0.91
N ALA A 111 -6.29 -3.20 -1.87
CA ALA A 111 -5.46 -2.19 -2.53
C ALA A 111 -6.30 -1.19 -3.33
N ALA A 112 -7.29 -1.69 -4.09
CA ALA A 112 -8.21 -0.85 -4.87
C ALA A 112 -9.04 0.07 -3.96
N VAL A 113 -9.51 -0.43 -2.81
CA VAL A 113 -10.21 0.39 -1.81
C VAL A 113 -9.34 1.56 -1.35
N GLN A 114 -8.10 1.30 -0.96
CA GLN A 114 -7.19 2.35 -0.47
C GLN A 114 -6.90 3.39 -1.55
N ALA A 115 -6.64 2.96 -2.78
CA ALA A 115 -6.35 3.85 -3.90
C ALA A 115 -7.56 4.70 -4.30
N LEU A 116 -8.74 4.08 -4.48
CA LEU A 116 -9.95 4.79 -4.90
C LEU A 116 -10.47 5.73 -3.82
N TRP A 117 -10.28 5.37 -2.54
CA TRP A 117 -10.57 6.28 -1.44
C TRP A 117 -9.64 7.50 -1.45
N ALA A 118 -8.34 7.31 -1.62
CA ALA A 118 -7.36 8.40 -1.65
C ALA A 118 -7.59 9.37 -2.82
N VAL A 119 -7.90 8.83 -4.01
CA VAL A 119 -8.23 9.63 -5.20
C VAL A 119 -9.56 10.39 -5.03
N GLY A 120 -10.53 9.78 -4.36
CA GLY A 120 -11.86 10.34 -4.14
C GLY A 120 -12.83 10.20 -5.32
N GLY A 121 -14.10 10.55 -5.09
CA GLY A 121 -15.14 10.55 -6.13
C GLY A 121 -15.62 9.16 -6.60
N ARG A 122 -15.32 8.09 -5.84
CA ARG A 122 -15.70 6.69 -6.13
C ARG A 122 -16.27 5.97 -4.89
N GLY A 123 -17.06 6.69 -4.10
CA GLY A 123 -17.52 6.23 -2.78
C GLY A 123 -18.39 4.98 -2.82
N ASP A 124 -19.25 4.86 -3.84
CA ASP A 124 -20.08 3.69 -4.13
C ASP A 124 -19.23 2.44 -4.41
N VAL A 125 -18.24 2.57 -5.29
CA VAL A 125 -17.29 1.49 -5.64
C VAL A 125 -16.52 1.03 -4.40
N VAL A 126 -16.07 1.98 -3.57
CA VAL A 126 -15.39 1.69 -2.30
C VAL A 126 -16.32 0.97 -1.31
N GLU A 127 -17.57 1.42 -1.17
CA GLU A 127 -18.55 0.81 -0.27
C GLU A 127 -18.90 -0.63 -0.66
N ASP A 128 -19.07 -0.90 -1.96
CA ASP A 128 -19.32 -2.25 -2.48
C ASP A 128 -18.13 -3.19 -2.21
N ALA A 129 -16.91 -2.71 -2.41
CA ALA A 129 -15.69 -3.46 -2.14
C ALA A 129 -15.53 -3.77 -0.63
N LEU A 130 -15.76 -2.77 0.23
CA LEU A 130 -15.75 -2.96 1.68
C LEU A 130 -16.83 -3.94 2.14
N THR A 131 -18.02 -3.87 1.53
CA THR A 131 -19.12 -4.81 1.81
C THR A 131 -18.71 -6.23 1.44
N TRP A 132 -18.07 -6.42 0.29
CA TRP A 132 -17.54 -7.72 -0.10
C TRP A 132 -16.48 -8.22 0.88
N LEU A 133 -15.47 -7.42 1.22
CA LEU A 133 -14.42 -7.77 2.17
C LEU A 133 -15.00 -8.22 3.52
N LYS A 134 -15.96 -7.46 4.07
CA LYS A 134 -16.65 -7.82 5.32
C LYS A 134 -17.44 -9.13 5.19
N SER A 135 -18.02 -9.42 4.02
CA SER A 135 -18.80 -10.64 3.79
C SER A 135 -17.94 -11.91 3.82
N VAL A 136 -16.68 -11.82 3.35
CA VAL A 136 -15.74 -12.94 3.23
C VAL A 136 -14.78 -13.09 4.41
N GLN A 137 -14.94 -12.30 5.49
CA GLN A 137 -14.17 -12.43 6.72
C GLN A 137 -14.37 -13.83 7.33
N ASN A 138 -13.26 -14.48 7.70
CA ASN A 138 -13.23 -15.78 8.34
C ASN A 138 -13.67 -15.69 9.81
N LYS A 139 -14.08 -16.83 10.40
CA LYS A 139 -14.57 -16.88 11.81
C LYS A 139 -13.50 -16.55 12.85
N ASP A 140 -12.23 -16.64 12.49
CA ASP A 140 -11.10 -16.22 13.33
C ASP A 140 -10.90 -14.70 13.34
N GLY A 141 -11.62 -13.96 12.48
CA GLY A 141 -11.55 -12.52 12.32
C GLY A 141 -10.66 -12.07 11.15
N GLY A 142 -9.94 -12.98 10.49
CA GLY A 142 -8.96 -12.67 9.45
C GLY A 142 -9.47 -12.90 8.03
N TRP A 143 -8.54 -12.78 7.09
CA TRP A 143 -8.73 -13.04 5.66
C TRP A 143 -7.58 -13.86 5.11
N GLY A 144 -7.90 -14.79 4.22
CA GLY A 144 -6.92 -15.39 3.32
C GLY A 144 -6.88 -14.62 2.00
N TYR A 145 -5.84 -14.87 1.20
CA TYR A 145 -5.73 -14.35 -0.17
C TYR A 145 -7.04 -14.55 -0.97
N SER A 146 -7.51 -15.79 -1.06
CA SER A 146 -8.82 -16.11 -1.67
C SER A 146 -9.92 -16.20 -0.62
N ALA A 147 -11.13 -15.75 -0.96
CA ALA A 147 -12.30 -15.89 -0.10
C ALA A 147 -12.53 -17.35 0.33
N GLY A 148 -12.69 -17.58 1.63
CA GLY A 148 -12.85 -18.91 2.23
C GLY A 148 -11.56 -19.71 2.42
N GLY A 149 -10.41 -19.20 1.97
CA GLY A 149 -9.10 -19.75 2.30
C GLY A 149 -8.68 -19.48 3.76
N PRO A 150 -7.67 -20.18 4.29
CA PRO A 150 -7.14 -19.92 5.62
C PRO A 150 -6.64 -18.49 5.74
N SER A 151 -6.85 -17.85 6.90
CA SER A 151 -6.35 -16.50 7.15
C SER A 151 -4.83 -16.46 7.12
N ASP A 152 -4.27 -15.36 6.61
CA ASP A 152 -2.84 -15.06 6.64
C ASP A 152 -2.57 -13.63 7.10
N ALA A 153 -1.34 -13.39 7.54
CA ALA A 153 -0.94 -12.08 8.07
C ALA A 153 -0.99 -10.98 7.02
N ASN A 154 -0.56 -11.24 5.78
CA ASN A 154 -0.46 -10.22 4.73
C ASN A 154 -1.85 -9.76 4.25
N SER A 155 -2.72 -10.69 3.89
CA SER A 155 -4.09 -10.42 3.44
C SER A 155 -4.91 -9.78 4.55
N THR A 156 -4.79 -10.27 5.79
CA THR A 156 -5.44 -9.64 6.96
C THR A 156 -4.93 -8.21 7.16
N SER A 157 -3.63 -7.98 7.00
CA SER A 157 -3.02 -6.65 7.14
C SER A 157 -3.49 -5.65 6.08
N LEU A 158 -3.59 -6.08 4.82
CA LEU A 158 -4.12 -5.26 3.74
C LEU A 158 -5.58 -4.86 3.98
N VAL A 159 -6.42 -5.79 4.46
CA VAL A 159 -7.82 -5.49 4.78
C VAL A 159 -7.93 -4.56 5.99
N ILE A 160 -7.11 -4.75 7.02
CA ILE A 160 -7.02 -3.78 8.14
C ILE A 160 -6.66 -2.39 7.62
N GLY A 161 -5.68 -2.29 6.72
CA GLY A 161 -5.27 -1.04 6.09
C GLY A 161 -6.40 -0.39 5.30
N ALA A 162 -7.15 -1.15 4.51
CA ALA A 162 -8.30 -0.66 3.76
C ALA A 162 -9.42 -0.14 4.66
N LEU A 163 -9.72 -0.87 5.75
CA LEU A 163 -10.71 -0.44 6.74
C LEU A 163 -10.26 0.86 7.43
N ALA A 164 -9.01 0.92 7.90
CA ALA A 164 -8.47 2.09 8.58
C ALA A 164 -8.38 3.32 7.67
N ALA A 165 -7.97 3.15 6.42
CA ALA A 165 -7.88 4.24 5.44
C ALA A 165 -9.25 4.88 5.15
N THR A 166 -10.33 4.10 5.24
CA THR A 166 -11.72 4.52 4.96
C THR A 166 -12.50 4.87 6.23
N ASP A 167 -11.80 5.25 7.31
CA ASP A 167 -12.38 5.60 8.62
C ASP A 167 -13.29 4.50 9.23
N THR A 168 -13.19 3.27 8.74
CA THR A 168 -13.89 2.12 9.31
C THR A 168 -13.00 1.50 10.39
N ASP A 169 -13.41 1.64 11.66
CA ASP A 169 -12.70 1.05 12.79
C ASP A 169 -12.55 -0.48 12.63
N PRO A 170 -11.33 -1.01 12.39
CA PRO A 170 -11.15 -2.43 12.14
C PRO A 170 -11.56 -3.28 13.34
N ALA A 171 -11.46 -2.76 14.57
CA ALA A 171 -11.84 -3.51 15.78
C ALA A 171 -13.35 -3.83 15.84
N LYS A 172 -14.18 -3.07 15.11
CA LYS A 172 -15.64 -3.28 15.06
C LYS A 172 -16.08 -4.21 13.94
N VAL A 173 -15.19 -4.56 13.01
CA VAL A 173 -15.50 -5.49 11.92
C VAL A 173 -15.27 -6.91 12.41
N THR A 174 -16.31 -7.53 12.98
CA THR A 174 -16.18 -8.83 13.65
C THR A 174 -16.92 -9.95 12.95
N LYS A 175 -16.30 -11.13 12.93
CA LYS A 175 -16.94 -12.41 12.56
C LYS A 175 -16.67 -13.42 13.67
N GLY A 176 -17.70 -14.17 14.09
CA GLY A 176 -17.54 -15.14 15.18
C GLY A 176 -17.12 -14.54 16.52
N GLY A 177 -17.36 -13.24 16.73
CA GLY A 177 -16.90 -12.50 17.91
C GLY A 177 -15.41 -12.17 17.91
N LYS A 178 -14.73 -12.28 16.76
CA LYS A 178 -13.31 -11.96 16.58
C LYS A 178 -13.13 -10.81 15.61
N SER A 179 -12.21 -9.91 15.95
CA SER A 179 -11.80 -8.77 15.13
C SER A 179 -10.61 -9.14 14.22
N PRO A 180 -10.25 -8.29 13.24
CA PRO A 180 -9.06 -8.46 12.41
C PRO A 180 -7.79 -8.54 13.24
N TYR A 181 -7.72 -7.77 14.33
CA TYR A 181 -6.59 -7.77 15.24
C TYR A 181 -6.46 -9.08 16.02
N ASP A 182 -7.58 -9.72 16.37
CA ASP A 182 -7.54 -11.03 17.02
C ASP A 182 -6.88 -12.07 16.11
N ALA A 183 -7.22 -12.08 14.82
CA ALA A 183 -6.59 -12.97 13.84
C ALA A 183 -5.12 -12.62 13.62
N LEU A 184 -4.81 -11.34 13.35
CA LEU A 184 -3.45 -10.88 13.08
C LEU A 184 -2.47 -11.26 14.19
N LEU A 185 -2.88 -11.08 15.46
CA LEU A 185 -2.06 -11.40 16.63
C LEU A 185 -1.80 -12.90 16.81
N THR A 186 -2.53 -13.79 16.13
CA THR A 186 -2.21 -15.23 16.13
C THR A 186 -0.98 -15.57 15.29
N PHE A 187 -0.57 -14.69 14.38
CA PHE A 187 0.60 -14.87 13.54
C PHE A 187 1.88 -14.27 14.15
N ALA A 188 1.77 -13.52 15.26
CA ALA A 188 2.91 -12.91 15.93
C ALA A 188 3.71 -13.96 16.73
N LEU A 189 5.01 -14.06 16.46
CA LEU A 189 5.92 -14.95 17.18
C LEU A 189 6.34 -14.32 18.52
N PRO A 190 6.54 -15.14 19.58
CA PRO A 190 7.10 -14.67 20.83
C PRO A 190 8.55 -14.20 20.66
N CYS A 191 9.07 -13.43 21.62
CA CYS A 191 10.46 -12.96 21.62
C CYS A 191 11.46 -14.03 22.07
N THR A 192 11.69 -15.00 21.20
CA THR A 192 12.78 -15.99 21.30
C THR A 192 13.87 -15.71 20.25
N LYS A 193 14.84 -16.62 20.07
CA LYS A 193 15.77 -16.54 18.92
C LYS A 193 14.98 -16.49 17.62
N ASP A 194 15.29 -15.51 16.76
CA ASP A 194 14.56 -15.19 15.52
C ASP A 194 13.06 -14.88 15.75
N GLY A 195 12.72 -14.47 16.98
CA GLY A 195 11.36 -14.20 17.44
C GLY A 195 10.93 -12.75 17.27
N GLY A 196 9.67 -12.46 17.58
CA GLY A 196 9.04 -11.14 17.42
C GLY A 196 8.50 -10.83 16.03
N ALA A 197 8.90 -11.59 15.02
CA ALA A 197 8.36 -11.53 13.67
C ALA A 197 6.85 -11.86 13.62
N PHE A 198 6.24 -11.62 12.46
CA PHE A 198 5.01 -12.29 12.07
C PHE A 198 5.33 -13.44 11.11
N ALA A 199 4.58 -14.53 11.22
CA ALA A 199 4.53 -15.56 10.19
C ALA A 199 3.52 -15.16 9.10
N PHE A 200 3.74 -15.66 7.88
CA PHE A 200 2.71 -15.59 6.84
C PHE A 200 1.46 -16.37 7.27
N GLN A 201 1.65 -17.67 7.56
CA GLN A 201 0.66 -18.62 8.04
C GLN A 201 1.37 -19.71 8.87
N PRO A 202 0.64 -20.47 9.69
CA PRO A 202 1.17 -21.72 10.24
C PRO A 202 1.54 -22.69 9.11
N ASP A 203 2.63 -23.43 9.27
CA ASP A 203 2.94 -24.56 8.40
C ASP A 203 1.96 -25.72 8.62
N LYS A 204 2.16 -26.81 7.87
CA LYS A 204 1.30 -28.02 7.95
C LYS A 204 1.24 -28.66 9.34
N ASP A 205 2.24 -28.40 10.19
CA ASP A 205 2.35 -28.92 11.55
C ASP A 205 1.88 -27.88 12.59
N GLY A 206 1.36 -26.73 12.13
CA GLY A 206 0.87 -25.63 12.96
C GLY A 206 1.97 -24.70 13.49
N LYS A 207 3.21 -24.84 13.00
CA LYS A 207 4.34 -24.02 13.45
C LYS A 207 4.37 -22.69 12.72
N LEU A 208 4.60 -21.61 13.47
CA LEU A 208 4.85 -20.28 12.92
C LEU A 208 6.35 -20.13 12.58
N LEU A 209 6.64 -19.66 11.37
CA LEU A 209 8.00 -19.36 10.91
C LEU A 209 8.11 -17.85 10.67
N PRO A 210 9.20 -17.20 11.12
CA PRO A 210 9.39 -15.78 10.90
C PRO A 210 9.42 -15.47 9.40
N ASN A 211 8.72 -14.41 8.99
CA ASN A 211 8.65 -13.96 7.60
C ASN A 211 8.71 -12.42 7.56
N ALA A 212 9.69 -11.87 6.84
CA ALA A 212 9.95 -10.44 6.86
C ALA A 212 8.85 -9.61 6.18
N ASP A 213 8.29 -10.08 5.07
CA ASP A 213 7.15 -9.44 4.38
C ASP A 213 5.91 -9.40 5.29
N ALA A 214 5.52 -10.56 5.83
CA ALA A 214 4.43 -10.66 6.79
C ALA A 214 4.68 -9.79 8.03
N THR A 215 5.94 -9.62 8.45
CA THR A 215 6.31 -8.77 9.57
C THR A 215 6.12 -7.29 9.24
N ALA A 216 6.56 -6.82 8.07
CA ALA A 216 6.33 -5.44 7.64
C ALA A 216 4.83 -5.12 7.59
N ALA A 217 4.04 -5.99 6.94
CA ALA A 217 2.59 -5.86 6.86
C ALA A 217 1.93 -5.90 8.25
N GLY A 218 2.33 -6.85 9.10
CA GLY A 218 1.77 -7.04 10.44
C GLY A 218 2.10 -5.90 11.40
N VAL A 219 3.27 -5.28 11.30
CA VAL A 219 3.62 -4.07 12.07
C VAL A 219 2.69 -2.92 11.69
N LEU A 220 2.55 -2.65 10.38
CA LEU A 220 1.74 -1.54 9.88
C LEU A 220 0.25 -1.73 10.23
N ALA A 221 -0.27 -2.94 10.03
CA ALA A 221 -1.64 -3.27 10.41
C ALA A 221 -1.86 -3.23 11.92
N SER A 222 -0.90 -3.68 12.74
CA SER A 222 -0.99 -3.56 14.20
C SER A 222 -1.11 -2.10 14.66
N LEU A 223 -0.52 -1.15 13.91
CA LEU A 223 -0.68 0.29 14.12
C LEU A 223 -2.00 0.86 13.55
N GLY A 224 -2.78 0.06 12.83
CA GLY A 224 -4.01 0.49 12.17
C GLY A 224 -3.73 1.44 11.00
N LYS A 225 -2.68 1.16 10.22
CA LYS A 225 -2.26 1.98 9.08
C LYS A 225 -2.49 1.24 7.77
N GLY A 226 -2.77 2.01 6.71
CA GLY A 226 -2.79 1.54 5.33
C GLY A 226 -1.40 1.52 4.70
N LEU A 227 -1.32 1.21 3.40
CA LEU A 227 -0.10 1.11 2.61
C LEU A 227 0.72 2.40 2.61
N VAL A 228 0.05 3.55 2.65
CA VAL A 228 0.67 4.88 2.78
C VAL A 228 0.42 5.40 4.18
N THR A 229 1.48 5.88 4.81
CA THR A 229 1.44 6.47 6.14
C THR A 229 2.47 7.57 6.24
N GLU A 230 2.16 8.56 7.07
CA GLU A 230 3.11 9.54 7.55
C GLU A 230 4.09 8.92 8.56
N PRO A 231 5.26 9.55 8.80
CA PRO A 231 6.16 9.15 9.87
C PRO A 231 5.46 9.08 11.23
N GLY A 232 5.73 8.01 11.97
CA GLY A 232 5.29 7.86 13.35
C GLY A 232 6.02 8.82 14.29
N ALA A 233 5.48 8.97 15.51
CA ALA A 233 6.18 9.68 16.58
C ALA A 233 7.50 8.97 16.90
N LYS A 234 8.52 9.77 17.23
CA LYS A 234 9.83 9.24 17.61
C LYS A 234 9.69 8.32 18.82
N ALA A 235 10.12 7.07 18.64
CA ALA A 235 10.08 6.04 19.67
C ALA A 235 11.49 5.55 20.01
N ALA A 236 11.64 4.94 21.19
CA ALA A 236 12.86 4.22 21.54
C ALA A 236 13.13 3.12 20.51
N ALA A 237 14.42 2.79 20.32
CA ALA A 237 14.84 1.72 19.44
C ALA A 237 14.05 0.43 19.75
N PRO A 238 13.52 -0.25 18.72
CA PRO A 238 12.66 -1.40 18.95
C PRO A 238 13.49 -2.52 19.58
N SER A 239 13.00 -3.05 20.69
CA SER A 239 13.56 -4.24 21.33
C SER A 239 12.47 -5.29 21.48
N CYS A 240 12.80 -6.53 21.14
CA CYS A 240 11.87 -7.63 21.31
C CYS A 240 11.73 -7.92 22.80
N ALA A 241 10.54 -7.72 23.36
CA ALA A 241 10.27 -7.97 24.77
C ALA A 241 8.90 -8.64 25.01
N GLY A 242 8.79 -9.31 26.15
CA GLY A 242 7.55 -9.91 26.67
C GLY A 242 7.34 -11.37 26.30
N ASP A 243 6.75 -12.11 27.24
CA ASP A 243 6.48 -13.56 27.20
C ASP A 243 4.97 -13.91 27.26
N GLY A 244 4.10 -12.89 27.27
CA GLY A 244 2.63 -13.04 27.31
C GLY A 244 1.94 -12.94 25.96
N LYS A 245 0.61 -13.19 25.93
CA LYS A 245 -0.25 -13.04 24.74
C LYS A 245 -0.03 -11.67 24.09
N PRO A 246 0.43 -11.57 22.83
CA PRO A 246 0.76 -10.28 22.22
C PRO A 246 -0.48 -9.38 22.16
N ASP A 247 -0.29 -8.11 22.52
CA ASP A 247 -1.20 -7.04 22.12
C ASP A 247 -0.64 -6.35 20.87
N ARG A 248 -1.43 -5.44 20.28
CA ARG A 248 -1.08 -4.74 19.04
C ARG A 248 0.22 -3.93 19.15
N GLU A 249 0.36 -3.15 20.21
CA GLU A 249 1.51 -2.27 20.39
C GLU A 249 2.79 -3.07 20.56
N ARG A 250 2.75 -4.15 21.35
CA ARG A 250 3.87 -5.06 21.52
C ARG A 250 4.20 -5.82 20.25
N ALA A 251 3.20 -6.33 19.53
CA ALA A 251 3.43 -7.04 18.27
C ALA A 251 4.09 -6.13 17.22
N ALA A 252 3.65 -4.87 17.11
CA ALA A 252 4.30 -3.88 16.24
C ALA A 252 5.75 -3.58 16.67
N ALA A 253 6.01 -3.43 17.98
CA ALA A 253 7.37 -3.17 18.48
C ALA A 253 8.32 -4.36 18.23
N ASN A 254 7.83 -5.57 18.49
CA ASN A 254 8.60 -6.80 18.32
C ASN A 254 8.88 -7.08 16.83
N GLY A 255 7.91 -6.85 15.96
CA GLY A 255 8.09 -6.97 14.51
C GLY A 255 9.10 -5.96 13.98
N ALA A 256 9.04 -4.70 14.44
CA ALA A 256 10.05 -3.69 14.10
C ALA A 256 11.46 -4.08 14.57
N ALA A 257 11.58 -4.69 15.76
CA ALA A 257 12.86 -5.18 16.28
C ALA A 257 13.42 -6.31 15.40
N TYR A 258 12.55 -7.23 14.98
CA TYR A 258 12.91 -8.30 14.04
C TYR A 258 13.40 -7.73 12.71
N LEU A 259 12.66 -6.80 12.09
CA LEU A 259 13.06 -6.19 10.81
C LEU A 259 14.39 -5.45 10.93
N THR A 260 14.61 -4.72 12.02
CA THR A 260 15.89 -4.05 12.29
C THR A 260 17.03 -5.07 12.37
N SER A 261 16.83 -6.18 13.10
CA SER A 261 17.84 -7.23 13.21
C SER A 261 18.10 -7.94 11.87
N ALA A 262 17.06 -8.17 11.07
CA ALA A 262 17.16 -8.86 9.78
C ALA A 262 17.95 -8.05 8.74
N MET A 263 18.00 -6.73 8.88
CA MET A 263 18.72 -5.83 7.98
C MET A 263 20.07 -5.34 8.53
N ALA A 264 20.48 -5.76 9.74
CA ALA A 264 21.62 -5.18 10.45
C ALA A 264 22.98 -5.35 9.75
N GLU A 265 23.17 -6.38 8.92
CA GLU A 265 24.45 -6.60 8.22
C GLU A 265 24.55 -5.86 6.88
N GLY A 266 23.43 -5.66 6.18
CA GLY A 266 23.41 -5.18 4.79
C GLY A 266 22.59 -3.91 4.54
N GLY A 267 21.79 -3.48 5.51
CA GLY A 267 20.79 -2.41 5.34
C GLY A 267 19.61 -2.82 4.45
N HIS A 268 19.40 -4.12 4.19
CA HIS A 268 18.28 -4.59 3.37
C HIS A 268 17.88 -6.01 3.76
N LEU A 269 16.66 -6.39 3.40
CA LEU A 269 16.20 -7.77 3.48
C LEU A 269 16.75 -8.57 2.31
N THR A 270 16.85 -9.89 2.49
CA THR A 270 17.23 -10.83 1.44
C THR A 270 16.12 -11.84 1.20
N SER A 271 16.04 -12.33 -0.03
CA SER A 271 15.19 -13.47 -0.37
C SER A 271 15.89 -14.43 -1.32
N ALA A 272 15.54 -15.71 -1.20
CA ALA A 272 16.01 -16.79 -2.05
C ALA A 272 14.84 -17.34 -2.88
N LEU A 273 14.86 -17.09 -4.19
CA LEU A 273 13.85 -17.64 -5.09
C LEU A 273 14.21 -19.08 -5.48
N GLY A 274 13.41 -20.05 -5.03
CA GLY A 274 13.45 -21.44 -5.54
C GLY A 274 14.80 -22.15 -5.39
N GLY A 275 15.52 -21.94 -4.28
CA GLY A 275 16.83 -22.55 -4.04
C GLY A 275 18.00 -21.83 -4.70
N SER A 276 17.76 -20.67 -5.31
CA SER A 276 18.82 -19.74 -5.75
C SER A 276 19.52 -19.12 -4.53
N PRO A 277 20.75 -18.60 -4.71
CA PRO A 277 21.42 -17.83 -3.65
C PRO A 277 20.57 -16.64 -3.20
N ASP A 278 20.75 -16.25 -1.94
CA ASP A 278 20.13 -15.03 -1.40
C ASP A 278 20.47 -13.82 -2.27
N GLN A 279 19.46 -13.01 -2.58
CA GLN A 279 19.59 -11.75 -3.29
C GLN A 279 18.92 -10.63 -2.48
N PRO A 280 19.32 -9.37 -2.67
CA PRO A 280 18.61 -8.25 -2.06
C PRO A 280 17.14 -8.20 -2.47
N ASP A 281 16.27 -8.05 -1.48
CA ASP A 281 14.83 -7.93 -1.67
C ASP A 281 14.39 -6.47 -1.52
N TYR A 282 14.36 -5.75 -2.63
CA TYR A 282 14.06 -4.33 -2.66
C TYR A 282 12.63 -4.01 -2.22
N GLY A 283 11.64 -4.80 -2.67
CA GLY A 283 10.23 -4.57 -2.36
C GLY A 283 9.96 -4.74 -0.87
N ASN A 284 10.38 -5.88 -0.31
CA ASN A 284 10.21 -6.11 1.13
C ASN A 284 11.04 -5.14 1.96
N THR A 285 12.21 -4.70 1.47
CA THR A 285 13.00 -3.65 2.15
C THR A 285 12.25 -2.31 2.17
N ALA A 286 11.57 -1.94 1.08
CA ALA A 286 10.73 -0.73 1.04
C ALA A 286 9.55 -0.84 2.02
N ASP A 287 8.86 -1.98 2.06
CA ASP A 287 7.76 -2.21 3.00
C ASP A 287 8.24 -2.21 4.46
N ALA A 288 9.44 -2.75 4.73
CA ALA A 288 10.09 -2.67 6.04
C ALA A 288 10.45 -1.24 6.43
N VAL A 289 10.92 -0.40 5.50
CA VAL A 289 11.15 1.03 5.73
C VAL A 289 9.86 1.74 6.13
N VAL A 290 8.75 1.47 5.42
CA VAL A 290 7.43 2.02 5.78
C VAL A 290 7.02 1.59 7.19
N ALA A 291 7.14 0.29 7.51
CA ALA A 291 6.78 -0.25 8.82
C ALA A 291 7.61 0.36 9.97
N LEU A 292 8.93 0.48 9.80
CA LEU A 292 9.83 1.07 10.79
C LEU A 292 9.54 2.56 10.99
N ALA A 293 9.35 3.30 9.90
CA ALA A 293 9.05 4.72 9.96
C ALA A 293 7.68 5.00 10.59
N ALA A 294 6.67 4.18 10.28
CA ALA A 294 5.34 4.25 10.90
C ALA A 294 5.39 4.00 12.40
N ARG A 295 6.27 3.11 12.88
CA ARG A 295 6.36 2.77 14.30
C ARG A 295 7.15 3.77 15.12
N GLY A 296 8.30 4.23 14.62
CA GLY A 296 9.24 5.00 15.45
C GLY A 296 9.87 6.20 14.76
N GLY A 297 9.33 6.61 13.62
CA GLY A 297 9.77 7.77 12.86
C GLY A 297 10.93 7.46 11.90
N ALA A 298 11.24 8.44 11.05
CA ALA A 298 12.21 8.31 9.96
C ALA A 298 13.60 7.82 10.40
N GLU A 299 14.05 8.18 11.61
CA GLU A 299 15.34 7.76 12.15
C GLU A 299 15.48 6.23 12.27
N GLN A 300 14.41 5.51 12.60
CA GLN A 300 14.45 4.05 12.73
C GLN A 300 14.57 3.32 11.38
N ALA A 301 14.20 4.00 10.29
CA ALA A 301 14.28 3.46 8.94
C ALA A 301 15.46 4.02 8.13
N ALA A 302 16.31 4.86 8.74
CA ALA A 302 17.30 5.65 8.02
C ALA A 302 18.33 4.82 7.26
N GLU A 303 18.84 3.74 7.87
CA GLU A 303 19.81 2.85 7.24
C GLU A 303 19.23 2.10 6.03
N PRO A 304 18.11 1.37 6.14
CA PRO A 304 17.53 0.70 4.98
C PRO A 304 17.00 1.68 3.91
N LEU A 305 16.53 2.86 4.31
CA LEU A 305 16.20 3.92 3.36
C LEU A 305 17.43 4.39 2.57
N ALA A 306 18.58 4.57 3.24
CA ALA A 306 19.81 4.96 2.56
C ALA A 306 20.27 3.89 1.56
N TRP A 307 20.09 2.60 1.90
CA TRP A 307 20.34 1.51 0.96
C TRP A 307 19.39 1.56 -0.24
N LEU A 308 18.09 1.80 -0.02
CA LEU A 308 17.13 1.96 -1.13
C LEU A 308 17.46 3.16 -2.01
N LYS A 309 17.83 4.31 -1.44
CA LYS A 309 18.25 5.49 -2.23
C LYS A 309 19.44 5.17 -3.14
N LYS A 310 20.37 4.36 -2.67
CA LYS A 310 21.56 3.99 -3.45
C LYS A 310 21.28 2.96 -4.54
N ASN A 311 20.36 2.03 -4.33
CA ASN A 311 20.22 0.84 -5.18
C ASN A 311 18.84 0.67 -5.83
N GLY A 312 17.81 1.38 -5.36
CA GLY A 312 16.41 1.15 -5.69
C GLY A 312 15.96 1.76 -7.03
N GLY A 313 16.61 2.83 -7.50
CA GLY A 313 16.22 3.51 -8.75
C GLY A 313 16.22 2.57 -9.96
N ASP A 314 17.35 1.90 -10.23
CA ASP A 314 17.50 0.93 -11.32
C ASP A 314 16.54 -0.25 -11.18
N TRP A 315 16.31 -0.70 -9.94
CA TRP A 315 15.35 -1.77 -9.66
C TRP A 315 13.93 -1.34 -10.03
N ALA A 316 13.52 -0.13 -9.66
CA ALA A 316 12.20 0.39 -9.99
C ALA A 316 12.00 0.57 -11.50
N GLU A 317 13.02 1.06 -12.21
CA GLU A 317 12.99 1.16 -13.67
C GLU A 317 12.79 -0.22 -14.32
N GLN A 318 13.50 -1.25 -13.83
CA GLN A 318 13.39 -2.60 -14.35
C GLN A 318 12.04 -3.27 -14.01
N LYS A 319 11.54 -3.07 -12.78
CA LYS A 319 10.35 -3.78 -12.28
C LYS A 319 9.04 -3.05 -12.56
N GLY A 320 9.09 -1.76 -12.85
CA GLY A 320 7.95 -0.98 -13.31
C GLY A 320 7.11 -0.35 -12.18
N PRO A 321 5.82 -0.07 -12.42
CA PRO A 321 5.04 0.89 -11.64
C PRO A 321 4.89 0.56 -10.15
N ALA A 322 4.65 -0.72 -9.80
CA ALA A 322 4.51 -1.11 -8.41
C ALA A 322 5.82 -0.90 -7.62
N ALA A 323 6.97 -1.15 -8.26
CA ALA A 323 8.27 -0.94 -7.65
C ALA A 323 8.57 0.55 -7.42
N TYR A 324 8.27 1.42 -8.39
CA TYR A 324 8.32 2.87 -8.17
C TYR A 324 7.40 3.29 -7.02
N ALA A 325 6.16 2.80 -6.99
CA ALA A 325 5.20 3.15 -5.95
C ALA A 325 5.68 2.74 -4.54
N GLN A 326 6.27 1.55 -4.39
CA GLN A 326 6.85 1.11 -3.11
C GLN A 326 7.98 2.03 -2.64
N LEU A 327 8.87 2.47 -3.53
CA LEU A 327 9.91 3.44 -3.17
C LEU A 327 9.34 4.81 -2.82
N VAL A 328 8.28 5.24 -3.52
CA VAL A 328 7.55 6.48 -3.16
C VAL A 328 6.93 6.37 -1.77
N PHE A 329 6.34 5.22 -1.41
CA PHE A 329 5.80 4.99 -0.06
C PHE A 329 6.89 5.04 1.00
N ALA A 330 8.05 4.42 0.75
CA ALA A 330 9.20 4.47 1.65
C ALA A 330 9.75 5.90 1.83
N ALA A 331 9.83 6.68 0.75
CA ALA A 331 10.22 8.09 0.80
C ALA A 331 9.20 8.91 1.61
N HIS A 332 7.90 8.77 1.32
CA HIS A 332 6.82 9.47 1.99
C HIS A 332 6.77 9.15 3.49
N ALA A 333 6.81 7.86 3.87
CA ALA A 333 6.78 7.42 5.26
C ALA A 333 7.98 7.90 6.09
N THR A 334 9.06 8.31 5.44
CA THR A 334 10.27 8.85 6.08
C THR A 334 10.43 10.36 5.90
N GLY A 335 9.48 11.04 5.24
CA GLY A 335 9.58 12.46 4.92
C GLY A 335 10.70 12.83 3.95
N SER A 336 11.24 11.86 3.21
CA SER A 336 12.21 12.10 2.13
C SER A 336 11.51 12.54 0.85
N ASP A 337 12.19 13.34 0.02
CA ASP A 337 11.67 13.73 -1.28
C ASP A 337 11.74 12.56 -2.28
N PRO A 338 10.61 12.05 -2.81
CA PRO A 338 10.61 11.00 -3.82
C PRO A 338 11.07 11.49 -5.21
N ARG A 339 11.19 12.81 -5.44
CA ARG A 339 11.74 13.38 -6.68
C ARG A 339 13.25 13.47 -6.68
N ASP A 340 13.89 13.33 -5.51
CA ASP A 340 15.34 13.17 -5.37
C ASP A 340 15.65 11.98 -4.45
N PHE A 341 15.39 10.79 -4.97
CA PHE A 341 15.63 9.54 -4.26
C PHE A 341 16.98 8.95 -4.63
N GLY A 342 18.05 9.54 -4.10
CA GLY A 342 19.42 9.14 -4.44
C GLY A 342 19.79 9.50 -5.89
N GLY A 343 19.27 10.61 -6.40
CA GLY A 343 19.45 11.05 -7.78
C GLY A 343 18.43 10.49 -8.78
N THR A 344 17.46 9.68 -8.34
CA THR A 344 16.34 9.21 -9.18
C THR A 344 15.07 9.98 -8.84
N ASP A 345 14.39 10.52 -9.86
CA ASP A 345 13.01 11.02 -9.71
C ASP A 345 12.03 9.85 -9.86
N LEU A 346 11.56 9.32 -8.73
CA LEU A 346 10.63 8.19 -8.70
C LEU A 346 9.25 8.57 -9.23
N VAL A 347 8.86 9.84 -9.07
CA VAL A 347 7.54 10.33 -9.48
C VAL A 347 7.48 10.48 -10.99
N GLU A 348 8.53 11.05 -11.59
CA GLU A 348 8.69 11.10 -13.05
C GLU A 348 8.75 9.69 -13.64
N GLY A 349 9.57 8.81 -13.05
CA GLY A 349 9.69 7.41 -13.46
C GLY A 349 8.35 6.68 -13.45
N LEU A 350 7.59 6.77 -12.35
CA LEU A 350 6.24 6.19 -12.24
C LEU A 350 5.29 6.74 -13.31
N ASN A 351 5.23 8.07 -13.45
CA ASN A 351 4.34 8.75 -14.39
C ASN A 351 4.63 8.36 -15.84
N ALA A 352 5.89 8.13 -16.19
CA ALA A 352 6.29 7.68 -17.52
C ALA A 352 5.79 6.25 -17.86
N THR A 353 5.36 5.47 -16.86
CA THR A 353 4.84 4.11 -17.09
C THR A 353 3.35 4.04 -17.40
N GLY A 354 2.59 5.16 -17.31
CA GLY A 354 1.15 5.16 -17.48
C GLY A 354 0.59 6.43 -18.12
N PRO A 355 -0.74 6.64 -18.03
CA PRO A 355 -1.38 7.83 -18.55
C PRO A 355 -0.90 9.11 -17.86
N ALA A 356 -0.74 10.19 -18.63
CA ALA A 356 -0.32 11.46 -18.09
C ALA A 356 -1.26 11.95 -16.96
N PRO A 357 -0.72 12.38 -15.81
CA PRO A 357 -1.50 12.97 -14.72
C PRO A 357 -2.10 14.33 -15.14
N GLN A 358 -3.08 14.81 -14.39
CA GLN A 358 -3.73 16.11 -14.66
C GLN A 358 -2.89 17.31 -14.19
N GLY A 359 -1.90 17.06 -13.35
CA GLY A 359 -1.04 18.08 -12.76
C GLY A 359 -0.77 17.79 -11.28
N MET A 360 -0.46 18.84 -10.54
CA MET A 360 -0.22 18.81 -9.10
C MET A 360 -1.38 19.46 -8.37
N LYS A 361 -1.72 18.98 -7.18
CA LYS A 361 -2.57 19.71 -6.24
C LYS A 361 -1.89 21.02 -5.91
N VAL A 362 -2.63 22.12 -5.95
CA VAL A 362 -2.14 23.42 -5.51
C VAL A 362 -1.91 23.31 -4.00
N GLY A 363 -0.65 23.38 -3.56
CA GLY A 363 -0.35 23.39 -2.13
C GLY A 363 -0.87 24.67 -1.48
N ASP A 364 -1.26 24.59 -0.21
CA ASP A 364 -1.54 25.75 0.67
C ASP A 364 -0.23 26.52 1.00
N SER A 365 0.60 26.78 0.00
CA SER A 365 1.89 27.47 0.14
C SER A 365 1.77 28.99 0.29
N ALA A 366 0.54 29.53 0.35
CA ALA A 366 0.30 30.95 0.63
C ALA A 366 0.64 31.36 2.08
N ALA A 367 0.95 30.42 2.98
CA ALA A 367 1.32 30.72 4.38
C ALA A 367 2.84 30.75 4.64
N ALA A 368 3.68 30.49 3.63
CA ALA A 368 5.13 30.39 3.79
C ALA A 368 5.91 31.64 3.30
N SER A 369 5.27 32.58 2.60
CA SER A 369 5.94 33.79 2.11
C SER A 369 5.96 34.96 3.11
N ASP A 370 5.16 34.91 4.18
CA ASP A 370 5.04 36.03 5.14
C ASP A 370 5.90 35.87 6.41
N ARG A 371 6.76 34.84 6.49
CA ARG A 371 7.67 34.62 7.65
C ARG A 371 9.15 34.84 7.34
N ALA A 372 9.48 35.44 6.21
CA ALA A 372 10.86 35.73 5.80
C ALA A 372 11.24 37.22 5.87
N ALA A 373 10.51 38.02 6.66
CA ALA A 373 10.83 39.42 6.90
C ALA A 373 10.52 39.80 8.35
N ASP A 374 11.31 39.31 9.31
CA ASP A 374 11.60 40.02 10.57
C ASP A 374 12.56 39.22 11.45
N GLU A 375 13.84 39.13 11.06
CA GLU A 375 14.94 38.86 12.00
C GLU A 375 16.22 39.57 11.52
N ASN A 376 16.31 40.88 11.81
CA ASN A 376 17.57 41.59 12.09
C ASN A 376 17.28 43.07 12.37
N GLU A 377 17.24 43.47 13.65
CA GLU A 377 18.24 44.41 14.20
C GLU A 377 17.94 44.73 15.67
N ASN A 378 19.00 44.59 16.46
CA ASN A 378 19.06 44.85 17.89
C ASN A 378 19.54 46.30 18.08
N SER A 379 18.71 47.20 18.59
CA SER A 379 19.19 48.45 19.20
C SER A 379 18.26 48.90 20.33
N LYS A 380 18.88 49.40 21.39
CA LYS A 380 18.29 49.74 22.68
C LYS A 380 17.67 51.14 22.68
N ASP A 381 16.61 51.28 23.48
CA ASP A 381 16.35 52.31 24.50
C ASP A 381 14.90 52.85 24.47
N ASP A 382 14.31 52.80 25.67
CA ASP A 382 13.29 53.63 26.31
C ASP A 382 11.82 53.75 25.82
N ASP A 383 10.96 53.50 26.82
CA ASP A 383 9.68 54.10 27.18
C ASP A 383 8.37 53.87 26.39
N SER A 384 7.43 53.28 27.13
CA SER A 384 6.00 53.61 27.20
C SER A 384 5.03 53.15 26.08
N GLY A 385 3.93 52.51 26.52
CA GLY A 385 2.59 52.87 26.06
C GLY A 385 1.87 52.01 25.01
N PHE A 386 0.96 51.17 25.50
CA PHE A 386 -0.44 51.03 25.02
C PHE A 386 -0.83 50.25 23.74
N GLY A 387 -1.90 49.43 23.90
CA GLY A 387 -2.86 48.96 22.87
C GLY A 387 -2.56 47.56 22.31
N VAL A 388 -3.29 46.45 22.51
CA VAL A 388 -4.72 46.15 22.75
C VAL A 388 -5.67 46.72 21.70
N TRP A 389 -5.93 45.96 20.61
CA TRP A 389 -7.20 45.81 19.83
C TRP A 389 -6.90 45.28 18.41
N TRP A 390 -7.71 44.45 17.72
CA TRP A 390 -8.98 43.77 18.00
C TRP A 390 -9.25 42.70 16.91
N PHE A 391 -10.15 41.77 17.21
CA PHE A 391 -10.65 40.66 16.40
C PHE A 391 -11.99 41.01 15.70
N VAL A 392 -12.26 40.44 14.52
CA VAL A 392 -13.60 40.12 13.95
C VAL A 392 -14.54 41.25 13.50
N GLY A 393 -15.16 41.07 12.32
CA GLY A 393 -16.36 41.82 11.94
C GLY A 393 -16.99 41.39 10.61
N VAL A 394 -17.64 40.24 10.58
CA VAL A 394 -18.55 39.78 9.51
C VAL A 394 -19.95 40.37 9.73
N CYS A 395 -20.56 40.87 8.65
CA CYS A 395 -21.99 40.99 8.34
C CYS A 395 -22.89 42.14 8.88
N LEU A 396 -23.61 42.72 7.89
CA LEU A 396 -25.03 43.11 7.83
C LEU A 396 -25.49 44.53 8.29
N VAL A 397 -25.66 45.39 7.27
CA VAL A 397 -26.86 46.19 6.88
C VAL A 397 -27.85 46.59 7.99
N PHE A 398 -28.14 47.90 8.15
CA PHE A 398 -29.48 48.52 7.99
C PHE A 398 -29.52 50.04 8.27
N GLY A 399 -30.29 50.77 7.44
CA GLY A 399 -30.95 52.07 7.75
C GLY A 399 -30.12 53.33 7.44
N ILE A 400 -30.25 54.00 6.29
CA ILE A 400 -31.32 54.92 5.84
C ILE A 400 -31.67 56.02 6.86
N GLY A 401 -31.37 57.27 6.48
CA GLY A 401 -32.02 58.46 7.04
C GLY A 401 -31.35 59.81 6.71
N ILE A 402 -31.73 60.40 5.56
CA ILE A 402 -32.09 61.83 5.32
C ILE A 402 -31.04 62.91 5.73
N GLY A 403 -30.66 63.96 4.98
CA GLY A 403 -31.11 64.69 3.77
C GLY A 403 -30.09 65.86 3.62
N PHE A 404 -29.82 66.48 2.47
CA PHE A 404 -30.58 67.54 1.77
C PHE A 404 -29.65 67.96 0.59
N LEU A 405 -30.06 67.84 -0.67
CA LEU A 405 -30.51 68.93 -1.55
C LEU A 405 -29.57 70.15 -1.68
N LEU A 406 -28.99 70.34 -2.88
CA LEU A 406 -28.96 71.62 -3.61
C LEU A 406 -28.52 71.45 -5.09
N SER A 407 -29.41 71.90 -5.99
CA SER A 407 -29.28 72.44 -7.36
C SER A 407 -28.05 72.09 -8.22
N GLY A 408 -28.14 71.63 -9.47
CA GLY A 408 -29.18 71.83 -10.48
C GLY A 408 -28.71 72.84 -11.55
N ARG A 409 -28.41 72.38 -12.78
CA ARG A 409 -29.01 72.91 -14.03
C ARG A 409 -28.49 72.22 -15.29
N ASN A 410 -29.46 72.01 -16.15
CA ASN A 410 -29.44 71.26 -17.39
C ASN A 410 -29.38 72.23 -18.60
N LYS A 411 -29.06 71.70 -19.79
CA LYS A 411 -29.33 72.23 -21.16
C LYS A 411 -28.46 73.43 -21.64
N LYS A 412 -27.88 73.49 -22.86
CA LYS A 412 -28.43 73.20 -24.21
C LYS A 412 -27.35 73.21 -25.34
N ARG A 413 -27.49 72.28 -26.32
CA ARG A 413 -27.36 72.33 -27.81
C ARG A 413 -26.46 73.33 -28.59
N GLN A 414 -25.74 72.74 -29.59
CA GLN A 414 -25.51 73.12 -31.01
C GLN A 414 -24.51 74.25 -31.37
N PRO A 415 -23.99 74.33 -32.62
CA PRO A 415 -24.42 73.73 -33.91
C PRO A 415 -23.99 72.30 -34.21
#